data_AF-A0A2E3NCF9-F1
#
_entry.id   AF-A0A2E3NCF9-F1
#
_cell.length_a   1.000
_cell.length_b   1.000
_cell.length_c   1.000
_cell.angle_alpha   90.00
_cell.angle_beta   90.00
_cell.angle_gamma   90.00
#
_symmetry.space_group_name_H-M   'P 1'
#
loop_
_entity.id
_entity.type
_entity.pdbx_description
1 polymer ?
#
loop_
_entity_poly.entity_id
_entity_poly.type
_entity_poly.pdbx_seq_one_letter_code
_entity_poly.pdbx_strand_id
1 'polypeptide(L)'
;MNLGNGGFVEGATAYGVDSLGDGRGMAMADFDRDGDVDMIITNYKSKAQYYVNKVARGCWLQIRLRGRQNNRDGVGAIIRIRSGDNQQMRIISAGDGYASQFSRVAHFGVGESEIIEELEVSWPNGKRQIFEGVPANQMIEIDENRATIQLVGGAKQRLALSVTD
;
A
#
# COMPACT_ATOMS: atom_id res chain seq x y z
N MET A 1 6.43 -7.17 -17.71
CA MET A 1 4.97 -7.23 -17.49
C MET A 1 4.54 -8.66 -17.21
N ASN A 2 3.75 -8.88 -16.16
CA ASN A 2 3.14 -10.19 -15.86
C ASN A 2 1.92 -10.40 -16.77
N LEU A 3 1.80 -11.56 -17.42
CA LEU A 3 0.73 -11.89 -18.35
C LEU A 3 -0.46 -12.61 -17.70
N GLY A 4 -0.41 -12.87 -16.39
CA GLY A 4 -1.49 -13.53 -15.63
C GLY A 4 -1.56 -15.05 -15.81
N ASN A 5 -0.72 -15.62 -16.66
CA ASN A 5 -0.63 -17.06 -16.92
C ASN A 5 0.72 -17.67 -16.45
N GLY A 6 1.40 -16.99 -15.52
CA GLY A 6 2.76 -17.33 -15.09
C GLY A 6 3.86 -16.87 -16.07
N GLY A 7 3.49 -16.39 -17.25
CA GLY A 7 4.39 -15.80 -18.22
C GLY A 7 4.71 -14.33 -17.94
N PHE A 8 5.87 -13.89 -18.43
CA PHE A 8 6.32 -12.51 -18.37
C PHE A 8 6.82 -12.06 -19.73
N VAL A 9 6.60 -10.78 -20.05
CA VAL A 9 7.16 -10.12 -21.24
C VAL A 9 8.02 -8.92 -20.82
N GLU A 10 9.11 -8.67 -21.54
CA GLU A 10 9.93 -7.46 -21.39
C GLU A 10 9.06 -6.21 -21.67
N GLY A 11 9.30 -5.11 -20.98
CA GLY A 11 8.57 -3.88 -21.22
C GLY A 11 9.20 -2.63 -20.61
N ALA A 12 10.39 -2.73 -20.03
CA ALA A 12 11.03 -1.61 -19.34
C ALA A 12 11.20 -0.40 -20.28
N THR A 13 11.66 -0.65 -21.51
CA THR A 13 11.83 0.41 -22.53
C THR A 13 10.50 1.08 -22.87
N ALA A 14 9.43 0.29 -23.02
CA ALA A 14 8.10 0.81 -23.37
C ALA A 14 7.52 1.73 -22.27
N TYR A 15 7.90 1.51 -21.01
CA TYR A 15 7.47 2.33 -19.88
C TYR A 15 8.55 3.33 -19.40
N GLY A 16 9.67 3.43 -20.11
CA GLY A 16 10.76 4.35 -19.78
C GLY A 16 11.44 4.07 -18.44
N VAL A 17 11.44 2.80 -17.99
CA VAL A 17 12.06 2.34 -16.73
C VAL A 17 13.29 1.45 -16.98
N ASP A 18 13.92 1.61 -18.14
CA ASP A 18 15.10 0.88 -18.65
C ASP A 18 16.42 1.62 -18.39
N SER A 19 16.45 2.52 -17.42
CA SER A 19 17.65 3.28 -17.05
C SER A 19 18.86 2.36 -16.78
N LEU A 20 19.98 2.67 -17.44
CA LEU A 20 21.27 2.02 -17.20
C LEU A 20 22.08 2.67 -16.06
N GLY A 21 21.43 3.51 -15.25
CA GLY A 21 22.05 4.19 -14.11
C GLY A 21 22.52 3.23 -13.02
N ASP A 22 23.60 3.61 -12.32
CA ASP A 22 24.14 2.82 -11.21
C ASP A 22 23.34 3.04 -9.93
N GLY A 23 22.18 2.37 -9.84
CA GLY A 23 21.25 2.47 -8.72
C GLY A 23 21.88 2.07 -7.38
N ARG A 24 21.63 2.89 -6.34
CA ARG A 24 22.13 2.70 -4.97
C ARG A 24 21.05 2.77 -3.90
N GLY A 25 19.85 3.21 -4.25
CA GLY A 25 18.68 3.14 -3.39
C GLY A 25 17.41 3.37 -4.18
N MET A 26 16.29 2.90 -3.64
CA MET A 26 14.98 2.97 -4.27
C MET A 26 13.92 3.20 -3.21
N ALA A 27 13.02 4.15 -3.44
CA ALA A 27 11.84 4.32 -2.60
C ALA A 27 10.57 4.31 -3.46
N MET A 28 9.56 3.58 -3.01
CA MET A 28 8.22 3.57 -3.62
C MET A 28 7.21 4.20 -2.69
N ALA A 29 6.38 5.07 -3.23
CA ALA A 29 5.27 5.73 -2.55
C ALA A 29 4.31 6.30 -3.60
N ASP A 30 3.09 6.59 -3.23
CA ASP A 30 2.23 7.51 -3.99
C ASP A 30 2.63 8.94 -3.60
N PHE A 31 3.57 9.55 -4.36
CA PHE A 31 4.16 10.83 -3.97
C PHE A 31 3.25 12.01 -4.32
N ASP A 32 2.54 11.95 -5.45
CA ASP A 32 1.62 13.00 -5.91
C ASP A 32 0.18 12.82 -5.39
N ARG A 33 -0.11 11.69 -4.73
CA ARG A 33 -1.39 11.34 -4.08
C ARG A 33 -2.54 11.12 -5.05
N ASP A 34 -2.25 10.59 -6.24
CA ASP A 34 -3.26 10.28 -7.25
C ASP A 34 -3.75 8.84 -7.21
N GLY A 35 -3.20 8.02 -6.31
CA GLY A 35 -3.63 6.65 -6.07
C GLY A 35 -2.81 5.59 -6.77
N ASP A 36 -1.80 5.96 -7.55
CA ASP A 36 -0.83 5.02 -8.09
C ASP A 36 0.53 5.09 -7.38
N VAL A 37 1.34 4.05 -7.56
CA VAL A 37 2.65 3.95 -6.89
C VAL A 37 3.72 4.48 -7.82
N ASP A 38 4.36 5.55 -7.38
CA ASP A 38 5.55 6.13 -7.98
C ASP A 38 6.84 5.49 -7.43
N MET A 39 7.95 5.81 -8.08
CA MET A 39 9.27 5.34 -7.69
C MET A 39 10.33 6.44 -7.80
N ILE A 40 11.24 6.49 -6.84
CA ILE A 40 12.48 7.28 -6.93
C ILE A 40 13.69 6.35 -6.78
N ILE A 41 14.68 6.52 -7.66
CA ILE A 41 15.96 5.80 -7.63
C ILE A 41 17.08 6.80 -7.42
N THR A 42 17.96 6.54 -6.45
CA THR A 42 19.20 7.28 -6.28
C THR A 42 20.34 6.56 -6.98
N ASN A 43 21.21 7.32 -7.65
CA ASN A 43 22.30 6.78 -8.45
C ASN A 43 23.66 7.18 -7.87
N TYR A 44 24.67 6.31 -8.02
CA TYR A 44 26.03 6.66 -7.66
C TYR A 44 26.57 7.80 -8.53
N LYS A 45 27.03 8.90 -7.91
CA LYS A 45 27.62 10.07 -8.58
C LYS A 45 26.78 10.63 -9.74
N SER A 46 25.47 10.44 -9.71
CA SER A 46 24.54 10.90 -10.74
C SER A 46 23.24 11.41 -10.09
N LYS A 47 22.37 12.02 -10.90
CA LYS A 47 21.09 12.53 -10.44
C LYS A 47 20.18 11.38 -10.03
N ALA A 48 19.31 11.65 -9.06
CA ALA A 48 18.18 10.77 -8.78
C ALA A 48 17.21 10.78 -9.96
N GLN A 49 16.54 9.66 -10.17
CA GLN A 49 15.50 9.48 -11.17
C GLN A 49 14.17 9.33 -10.45
N TYR A 50 13.21 10.19 -10.79
CA TYR A 50 11.86 10.14 -10.27
C TYR A 50 10.94 9.68 -11.41
N TYR A 51 10.26 8.57 -11.17
CA TYR A 51 9.33 7.94 -12.09
C TYR A 51 7.93 8.12 -11.53
N VAL A 52 7.13 8.87 -12.29
CA VAL A 52 5.72 9.08 -11.99
C VAL A 52 4.93 8.03 -12.72
N ASN A 53 4.12 7.25 -12.00
CA ASN A 53 3.24 6.31 -12.65
C ASN A 53 2.05 7.07 -13.25
N LYS A 54 1.70 6.71 -14.49
CA LYS A 54 0.58 7.29 -15.25
C LYS A 54 -0.18 6.26 -16.08
N VAL A 55 0.19 4.97 -15.90
CA VAL A 55 -0.40 3.86 -16.65
C VAL A 55 -1.33 3.00 -15.78
N ALA A 56 -1.35 3.24 -14.46
CA ALA A 56 -2.28 2.58 -13.57
C ALA A 56 -3.74 2.83 -13.96
N ARG A 57 -4.58 1.83 -13.68
CA ARG A 57 -6.02 1.79 -13.98
C ARG A 57 -6.75 1.09 -12.85
N GLY A 58 -8.05 1.35 -12.74
CA GLY A 58 -8.92 0.79 -11.72
C GLY A 58 -8.83 1.54 -10.38
N CYS A 59 -9.56 1.00 -9.42
CA CYS A 59 -9.67 1.52 -8.07
C CYS A 59 -8.48 1.09 -7.19
N TRP A 60 -8.25 1.87 -6.13
CA TRP A 60 -7.14 1.65 -5.19
C TRP A 60 -7.58 1.82 -3.74
N LEU A 61 -6.81 1.29 -2.80
CA LEU A 61 -6.96 1.58 -1.37
C LEU A 61 -5.58 1.74 -0.74
N GLN A 62 -5.41 2.82 0.02
CA GLN A 62 -4.21 3.04 0.82
C GLN A 62 -4.53 2.99 2.30
N ILE A 63 -3.72 2.28 3.07
CA ILE A 63 -3.94 2.07 4.50
C ILE A 63 -2.69 2.48 5.27
N ARG A 64 -2.84 3.49 6.13
CA ARG A 64 -1.85 3.88 7.13
C ARG A 64 -2.25 3.31 8.49
N LEU A 65 -1.31 2.66 9.16
CA LEU A 65 -1.52 2.19 10.52
C LEU A 65 -0.98 3.19 11.55
N ARG A 66 -1.66 3.27 12.69
CA ARG A 66 -1.16 3.90 13.92
C ARG A 66 -1.19 2.88 15.05
N GLY A 67 -0.03 2.30 15.33
CA GLY A 67 0.17 1.47 16.50
C GLY A 67 0.22 2.30 17.79
N ARG A 68 -0.11 1.66 18.90
CA ARG A 68 -0.26 2.23 20.24
C ARG A 68 0.56 1.51 21.28
N GLN A 69 0.76 0.19 21.15
CA GLN A 69 1.48 -0.58 22.16
C GLN A 69 2.94 -0.87 21.77
N ASN A 70 3.16 -1.51 20.62
CA ASN A 70 4.50 -1.99 20.25
C ASN A 70 5.34 -0.92 19.54
N ASN A 71 4.84 -0.41 18.42
CA ASN A 71 5.50 0.68 17.69
C ASN A 71 4.45 1.55 16.98
N ARG A 72 4.68 2.86 16.95
CA ARG A 72 3.71 3.85 16.44
C ARG A 72 3.32 3.61 14.99
N ASP A 73 4.24 3.08 14.20
CA ASP A 73 4.09 3.00 12.76
C ASP A 73 3.48 1.65 12.31
N GLY A 74 3.15 0.75 13.26
CA GLY A 74 2.53 -0.54 12.97
C GLY A 74 3.45 -1.56 12.29
N VAL A 75 4.77 -1.38 12.37
CA VAL A 75 5.77 -2.31 11.81
C VAL A 75 5.54 -3.73 12.31
N GLY A 76 5.52 -4.69 11.40
CA GLY A 76 5.21 -6.10 11.63
C GLY A 76 3.72 -6.44 11.52
N ALA A 77 2.82 -5.45 11.43
CA ALA A 77 1.41 -5.72 11.21
C ALA A 77 1.16 -6.29 9.81
N ILE A 78 0.20 -7.19 9.72
CA ILE A 78 -0.25 -7.82 8.47
C ILE A 78 -1.63 -7.26 8.13
N ILE A 79 -1.78 -6.74 6.92
CA ILE A 79 -3.05 -6.25 6.39
C ILE A 79 -3.49 -7.21 5.30
N ARG A 80 -4.70 -7.77 5.43
CA ARG A 80 -5.35 -8.58 4.40
C ARG A 80 -6.60 -7.87 3.92
N ILE A 81 -6.85 -7.89 2.61
CA ILE A 81 -8.10 -7.41 2.04
C ILE A 81 -8.71 -8.46 1.12
N ARG A 82 -10.04 -8.46 1.05
CA ARG A 82 -10.84 -9.19 0.06
C ARG A 82 -11.69 -8.21 -0.73
N SER A 83 -11.67 -8.38 -2.05
CA SER A 83 -12.34 -7.53 -3.02
C SER A 83 -12.79 -8.41 -4.21
N GLY A 84 -14.08 -8.72 -4.28
CA GLY A 84 -14.62 -9.76 -5.16
C GLY A 84 -13.95 -11.12 -4.90
N ASP A 85 -13.46 -11.75 -5.96
CA ASP A 85 -12.73 -13.03 -5.89
C ASP A 85 -11.25 -12.88 -5.52
N ASN A 86 -10.76 -11.64 -5.40
CA ASN A 86 -9.34 -11.37 -5.15
C ASN A 86 -9.06 -11.19 -3.66
N GLN A 87 -7.95 -11.77 -3.21
CA GLN A 87 -7.38 -11.51 -1.89
C GLN A 87 -5.96 -10.98 -2.02
N GLN A 88 -5.61 -9.98 -1.21
CA GLN A 88 -4.28 -9.40 -1.17
C GLN A 88 -3.79 -9.25 0.25
N MET A 89 -2.47 -9.33 0.43
CA MET A 89 -1.81 -9.14 1.72
C MET A 89 -0.67 -8.13 1.58
N ARG A 90 -0.49 -7.27 2.58
CA ARG A 90 0.72 -6.46 2.78
C ARG A 90 1.20 -6.58 4.23
N ILE A 91 2.51 -6.49 4.41
CA ILE A 91 3.13 -6.40 5.74
C ILE A 91 3.74 -5.01 5.85
N ILE A 92 3.50 -4.33 6.98
CA ILE A 92 4.16 -3.05 7.25
C ILE A 92 5.60 -3.32 7.69
N SER A 93 6.56 -2.91 6.86
CA SER A 93 7.99 -3.16 7.09
C SER A 93 8.72 -1.90 7.54
N ALA A 94 9.88 -2.09 8.17
CA ALA A 94 10.87 -1.04 8.44
C ALA A 94 12.26 -1.64 8.19
N GLY A 95 12.76 -1.49 6.97
CA GLY A 95 13.96 -2.15 6.45
C GLY A 95 13.81 -2.71 5.03
N ASP A 96 12.88 -2.18 4.24
CA ASP A 96 12.80 -2.47 2.80
C ASP A 96 13.55 -1.40 2.00
N GLY A 97 13.91 -1.72 0.76
CA GLY A 97 14.82 -0.89 -0.04
C GLY A 97 16.28 -0.98 0.45
N TYR A 98 17.23 -1.04 -0.49
CA TYR A 98 18.65 -0.96 -0.15
C TYR A 98 19.03 0.51 0.08
N ALA A 99 19.64 0.84 1.23
CA ALA A 99 20.00 2.23 1.59
C ALA A 99 18.84 3.25 1.45
N SER A 100 17.60 2.78 1.64
CA SER A 100 16.36 3.53 1.43
C SER A 100 15.23 2.91 2.26
N GLN A 101 14.00 3.39 2.11
CA GLN A 101 12.80 2.87 2.78
C GLN A 101 11.58 3.24 1.93
N PHE A 102 10.75 2.26 1.58
CA PHE A 102 9.45 2.46 0.94
C PHE A 102 8.46 3.08 1.92
N SER A 103 7.37 3.63 1.40
CA SER A 103 6.28 4.13 2.22
C SER A 103 5.74 3.04 3.15
N ARG A 104 5.49 3.39 4.41
CA ARG A 104 4.77 2.53 5.37
C ARG A 104 3.25 2.55 5.19
N VAL A 105 2.77 3.18 4.13
CA VAL A 105 1.37 3.13 3.72
C VAL A 105 1.21 1.91 2.82
N ALA A 106 0.39 0.95 3.24
CA ALA A 106 0.09 -0.20 2.41
C ALA A 106 -0.80 0.22 1.24
N HIS A 107 -0.37 -0.08 0.02
CA HIS A 107 -1.12 0.18 -1.21
C HIS A 107 -1.69 -1.12 -1.78
N PHE A 108 -2.95 -1.05 -2.20
CA PHE A 108 -3.67 -2.10 -2.89
C PHE A 108 -4.33 -1.52 -4.15
N GLY A 109 -4.00 -2.06 -5.32
CA GLY A 109 -4.83 -1.90 -6.52
C GLY A 109 -5.92 -2.96 -6.51
N VAL A 110 -7.19 -2.59 -6.60
CA VAL A 110 -8.35 -3.49 -6.44
C VAL A 110 -9.16 -3.66 -7.73
N GLY A 111 -8.61 -3.24 -8.88
CA GLY A 111 -9.28 -3.37 -10.19
C GLY A 111 -10.58 -2.56 -10.22
N GLU A 112 -11.65 -3.09 -10.79
CA GLU A 112 -12.93 -2.37 -10.89
C GLU A 112 -13.77 -2.41 -9.60
N SER A 113 -13.24 -2.96 -8.50
CA SER A 113 -14.01 -3.07 -7.26
C SER A 113 -14.05 -1.73 -6.51
N GLU A 114 -15.25 -1.18 -6.36
CA GLU A 114 -15.47 0.07 -5.62
C GLU A 114 -15.56 -0.14 -4.10
N ILE A 115 -15.67 -1.39 -3.65
CA ILE A 115 -15.80 -1.77 -2.25
C ILE A 115 -14.85 -2.92 -1.93
N ILE A 116 -14.24 -2.86 -0.76
CA ILE A 116 -13.48 -3.94 -0.14
C ILE A 116 -14.43 -4.62 0.84
N GLU A 117 -14.81 -5.87 0.57
CA GLU A 117 -15.81 -6.56 1.41
C GLU A 117 -15.26 -6.82 2.82
N GLU A 118 -13.97 -7.11 2.92
CA GLU A 118 -13.31 -7.40 4.20
C GLU A 118 -11.89 -6.86 4.21
N LEU A 119 -11.56 -6.10 5.26
CA LEU A 119 -10.23 -5.60 5.57
C LEU A 119 -9.88 -6.07 6.98
N GLU A 120 -8.80 -6.85 7.09
CA GLU A 120 -8.26 -7.32 8.36
C GLU A 120 -6.89 -6.70 8.63
N VAL A 121 -6.67 -6.24 9.86
CA VAL A 121 -5.35 -5.91 10.40
C VAL A 121 -5.02 -6.87 11.55
N SER A 122 -3.98 -7.69 11.36
CA SER A 122 -3.35 -8.48 12.43
C SER A 122 -2.15 -7.70 12.97
N TRP A 123 -2.20 -7.28 14.23
CA TRP A 123 -1.15 -6.48 14.88
C TRP A 123 -0.07 -7.36 15.51
N PRO A 124 1.17 -6.86 15.71
CA PRO A 124 2.26 -7.66 16.28
C PRO A 124 2.05 -8.10 17.74
N ASN A 125 1.12 -7.50 18.47
CA ASN A 125 0.74 -7.91 19.82
C ASN A 125 -0.35 -9.01 19.82
N GLY A 126 -0.75 -9.51 18.66
CA GLY A 126 -1.82 -10.51 18.51
C GLY A 126 -3.22 -9.91 18.37
N LYS A 127 -3.40 -8.60 18.55
CA LYS A 127 -4.69 -7.96 18.34
C LYS A 127 -5.14 -8.09 16.89
N ARG A 128 -6.44 -8.26 16.67
CA ARG A 128 -7.05 -8.31 15.33
C ARG A 128 -8.14 -7.24 15.21
N GLN A 129 -8.22 -6.59 14.06
CA GLN A 129 -9.31 -5.69 13.70
C GLN A 129 -9.85 -6.06 12.32
N ILE A 130 -11.17 -6.16 12.18
CA ILE A 130 -11.84 -6.42 10.92
C ILE A 130 -12.81 -5.29 10.61
N PHE A 131 -12.81 -4.85 9.37
CA PHE A 131 -13.69 -3.83 8.83
C PHE A 131 -14.34 -4.36 7.55
N GLU A 132 -15.63 -4.10 7.38
CA GLU A 132 -16.39 -4.53 6.21
C GLU A 132 -16.93 -3.34 5.43
N GLY A 133 -17.09 -3.51 4.11
CA GLY A 133 -17.69 -2.51 3.24
C GLY A 133 -16.88 -1.21 3.14
N VAL A 134 -15.54 -1.32 3.11
CA VAL A 134 -14.66 -0.16 3.01
C VAL A 134 -14.68 0.34 1.56
N PRO A 135 -15.06 1.60 1.26
CA PRO A 135 -15.04 2.07 -0.12
C PRO A 135 -13.60 2.20 -0.63
N ALA A 136 -13.38 1.99 -1.92
CA ALA A 136 -12.10 2.19 -2.58
C ALA A 136 -11.83 3.69 -2.86
N ASN A 137 -10.78 3.98 -3.61
CA ASN A 137 -10.29 5.28 -4.08
C ASN A 137 -10.02 6.28 -2.96
N GLN A 138 -9.40 5.80 -1.89
CA GLN A 138 -9.13 6.61 -0.72
C GLN A 138 -7.93 6.12 0.08
N MET A 139 -7.38 7.06 0.84
CA MET A 139 -6.43 6.77 1.89
C MET A 139 -7.13 6.78 3.24
N ILE A 140 -6.98 5.69 3.97
CA ILE A 140 -7.52 5.52 5.31
C ILE A 140 -6.43 5.35 6.37
N GLU A 141 -6.78 5.70 7.60
CA GLU A 141 -5.96 5.48 8.78
C GLU A 141 -6.68 4.58 9.79
N ILE A 142 -6.00 3.51 10.20
CA ILE A 142 -6.47 2.57 11.22
C ILE A 142 -5.61 2.74 12.47
N ASP A 143 -6.27 3.05 13.58
CA ASP A 143 -5.66 3.17 14.88
C ASP A 143 -5.89 1.89 15.66
N GLU A 144 -4.83 1.31 16.20
CA GLU A 144 -4.86 0.04 16.94
C GLU A 144 -5.92 0.03 18.04
N ASN A 145 -6.23 1.17 18.67
CA ASN A 145 -7.20 1.25 19.77
C ASN A 145 -8.58 1.77 19.37
N ARG A 146 -8.86 1.97 18.08
CA ARG A 146 -10.16 2.48 17.63
C ARG A 146 -10.92 1.47 16.80
N ALA A 147 -12.20 1.35 17.11
CA ALA A 147 -13.19 0.59 16.38
C ALA A 147 -13.63 1.21 15.04
N THR A 148 -12.91 2.21 14.53
CA THR A 148 -13.36 3.05 13.40
C THR A 148 -12.19 3.41 12.51
N ILE A 149 -12.48 3.57 11.22
CA ILE A 149 -11.54 4.06 10.22
C ILE A 149 -11.62 5.59 10.15
N GLN A 150 -10.48 6.24 9.88
CA GLN A 150 -10.42 7.69 9.61
C GLN A 150 -9.99 7.93 8.17
N LEU A 151 -10.69 8.80 7.45
CA LEU A 151 -10.23 9.31 6.16
C LEU A 151 -9.01 10.21 6.37
N VAL A 152 -7.95 10.01 5.59
CA VAL A 152 -6.81 10.93 5.59
C VAL A 152 -7.20 12.17 4.79
N GLY A 153 -7.43 13.30 5.48
CA GLY A 153 -7.80 14.58 4.87
C GLY A 153 -9.29 14.91 4.87
N GLY A 154 -10.14 14.14 5.57
CA GLY A 154 -11.61 14.34 5.57
C GLY A 154 -12.33 13.90 6.86
N ALA A 155 -13.65 13.76 6.77
CA ALA A 155 -14.53 13.34 7.88
C ALA A 155 -14.37 11.86 8.26
N LYS A 156 -14.72 11.47 9.49
CA LYS A 156 -14.65 10.07 9.95
C LYS A 156 -15.74 9.22 9.31
N GLN A 157 -15.41 7.99 8.88
CA GLN A 157 -16.41 6.99 8.49
C GLN A 157 -16.60 5.98 9.63
N ARG A 158 -17.85 5.74 10.04
CA ARG A 158 -18.21 4.60 10.88
C ARG A 158 -18.53 3.44 9.96
N LEU A 159 -17.71 2.39 9.99
CA LEU A 159 -17.96 1.13 9.32
C LEU A 159 -18.26 0.05 10.36
N ALA A 160 -18.99 -0.99 9.96
CA ALA A 160 -19.25 -2.13 10.83
C ALA A 160 -17.91 -2.79 11.18
N LEU A 161 -17.68 -2.99 12.48
CA LEU A 161 -16.46 -3.58 13.00
C LEU A 161 -16.86 -4.82 13.79
N SER A 162 -16.26 -5.95 13.45
CA SER A 162 -16.27 -7.15 14.28
C SER A 162 -14.89 -7.27 14.94
N VAL A 163 -14.82 -6.97 16.25
CA VAL A 163 -13.67 -7.41 17.06
C VAL A 163 -13.93 -8.87 17.41
N THR A 164 -13.01 -9.75 17.05
CA THR A 164 -12.98 -11.11 17.58
C THR A 164 -11.82 -11.15 18.57
N ASP A 165 -12.14 -11.49 19.82
CA ASP A 165 -11.18 -11.73 20.91
C ASP A 165 -10.32 -12.98 20.66
#